data_AF-A0A959RPI3-F1
#
_entry.id   AF-A0A959RPI3-F1
#
_cell.length_a   1.000
_cell.length_b   1.000
_cell.length_c   1.000
_cell.angle_alpha   90.00
_cell.angle_beta   90.00
_cell.angle_gamma   90.00
#
_symmetry.space_group_name_H-M   'P 1'
#
loop_
_entity.id
_entity.type
_entity.pdbx_description
1 polymer ?
#
loop_
_entity_poly.entity_id
_entity_poly.type
_entity_poly.pdbx_seq_one_letter_code
_entity_poly.pdbx_strand_id
1 'polypeptide(L)' 'AGFDLFVTAVPGFMGFKTLEHIIDLGKNVVDISFFPENALELDKKAKEKNVTVITDCGVAPGMSNLILGRFNEEMKVQS' A
#
# COMPACT_ATOMS: atom_id res chain seq x y z
N ALA A 1 17.83 -18.65 -2.49
CA ALA A 1 17.80 -17.34 -1.82
C ALA A 1 16.60 -16.57 -2.37
N GLY A 2 15.79 -15.94 -1.53
CA GLY A 2 14.63 -15.14 -1.94
C GLY A 2 14.78 -13.69 -1.47
N PHE A 3 13.89 -12.81 -1.93
CA PHE A 3 13.85 -11.41 -1.48
C PHE A 3 13.05 -11.27 -0.18
N ASP A 4 13.40 -10.27 0.64
CA ASP A 4 12.77 -10.01 1.95
C ASP A 4 11.69 -8.94 1.89
N LEU A 5 11.77 -8.04 0.90
CA LEU A 5 10.85 -6.93 0.66
C LEU A 5 10.58 -6.84 -0.84
N PHE A 6 9.32 -6.55 -1.18
CA PHE A 6 8.91 -6.26 -2.56
C PHE A 6 8.56 -4.78 -2.70
N VAL A 7 8.94 -4.21 -3.84
CA VAL A 7 8.51 -2.88 -4.27
C VAL A 7 7.82 -3.06 -5.62
N THR A 8 6.53 -2.73 -5.69
CA THR A 8 5.74 -2.93 -6.90
C THR A 8 5.38 -1.61 -7.56
N ALA A 9 5.51 -1.57 -8.88
CA ALA A 9 5.23 -0.43 -9.73
C ALA A 9 4.66 -0.93 -11.06
N VAL A 10 3.59 -1.72 -10.97
CA VAL A 10 2.94 -2.35 -12.12
C VAL A 10 1.82 -1.43 -12.65
N PRO A 11 1.33 -1.64 -13.88
CA PRO A 11 0.12 -0.97 -14.34
C PRO A 11 -1.06 -1.19 -13.38
N GLY A 12 -1.91 -0.18 -13.24
CA GLY A 12 -3.00 -0.17 -12.27
C GLY A 12 -3.88 -1.43 -12.27
N PHE A 13 -4.30 -1.88 -13.45
CA PHE A 13 -5.15 -3.08 -13.57
C PHE A 13 -4.51 -4.38 -13.02
N MET A 14 -3.20 -4.38 -12.75
CA MET A 14 -2.47 -5.52 -12.17
C MET A 14 -2.22 -5.36 -10.66
N GLY A 15 -2.32 -4.14 -10.12
CA GLY A 15 -1.82 -3.78 -8.79
C GLY A 15 -2.43 -4.62 -7.68
N PHE A 16 -3.76 -4.66 -7.60
CA PHE A 16 -4.48 -5.39 -6.54
C PHE A 16 -4.12 -6.88 -6.48
N LYS A 17 -4.16 -7.59 -7.62
CA LYS A 17 -3.80 -9.01 -7.68
C LYS A 17 -2.32 -9.26 -7.39
N THR A 18 -1.45 -8.32 -7.77
CA THR A 18 -0.02 -8.40 -7.45
C THR A 18 0.21 -8.32 -5.94
N LEU A 19 -0.46 -7.38 -5.26
CA LEU A 19 -0.44 -7.29 -3.80
C LEU A 19 -0.96 -8.56 -3.14
N GLU A 20 -2.10 -9.07 -3.60
CA GLU A 20 -2.69 -10.31 -3.08
C GLU A 20 -1.70 -11.48 -3.14
N HIS A 21 -1.05 -11.70 -4.28
CA HIS A 21 -0.07 -12.77 -4.44
C HIS A 21 1.15 -12.59 -3.52
N ILE A 22 1.64 -11.36 -3.34
CA ILE A 22 2.80 -11.10 -2.47
C ILE A 22 2.44 -11.34 -1.00
N ILE A 23 1.23 -10.97 -0.59
CA ILE A 23 0.71 -11.29 0.75
C ILE A 23 0.61 -12.81 0.93
N ASP A 24 0.11 -13.55 -0.06
CA ASP A 24 0.00 -15.00 0.00
C ASP A 24 1.37 -15.70 0.17
N LEU A 25 2.43 -15.10 -0.40
CA LEU A 25 3.83 -15.49 -0.22
C LEU A 25 4.42 -15.14 1.16
N GLY A 26 3.69 -14.40 2.00
CA GLY A 26 4.15 -13.99 3.34
C GLY A 26 5.25 -12.94 3.28
N LYS A 27 5.21 -12.03 2.29
CA LYS A 27 6.27 -11.05 2.04
C LYS A 27 5.77 -9.62 2.21
N ASN A 28 6.56 -8.79 2.89
CA ASN A 28 6.28 -7.37 3.02
C ASN A 28 6.37 -6.67 1.66
N VAL A 29 5.54 -5.65 1.47
CA VAL A 29 5.45 -4.95 0.18
C VAL A 29 5.12 -3.47 0.33
N VAL A 30 5.75 -2.67 -0.53
CA VAL A 30 5.41 -1.27 -0.77
C VAL A 30 5.00 -1.11 -2.23
N ASP A 31 3.87 -0.44 -2.48
CA ASP A 31 3.29 -0.34 -3.83
C ASP A 31 2.97 1.11 -4.21
N ILE A 32 3.27 1.47 -5.45
CA ILE A 32 2.91 2.77 -6.08
C ILE A 32 1.76 2.63 -7.10
N SER A 33 1.33 1.40 -7.40
CA SER A 33 0.40 1.14 -8.50
C SER A 33 -0.98 1.74 -8.18
N PHE A 34 -1.55 2.51 -9.11
CA PHE A 34 -2.88 3.12 -8.92
C PHE A 34 -3.97 2.21 -9.48
N PHE A 35 -4.75 1.57 -8.60
CA PHE A 35 -5.79 0.61 -8.97
C PHE A 35 -7.17 0.98 -8.41
N PRO A 36 -8.27 0.61 -9.10
CA PRO A 36 -9.62 1.02 -8.70
C PRO A 36 -10.17 0.27 -7.47
N GLU A 37 -9.63 -0.92 -7.16
CA GLU A 37 -10.02 -1.71 -6.00
C GLU A 37 -9.56 -1.07 -4.67
N ASN A 38 -10.27 -1.36 -3.57
CA ASN A 38 -9.88 -0.88 -2.25
C ASN A 38 -8.81 -1.79 -1.63
N ALA A 39 -7.58 -1.27 -1.48
CA ALA A 39 -6.48 -2.01 -0.86
C ALA A 39 -6.79 -2.59 0.53
N LEU A 40 -7.67 -1.93 1.31
CA LEU A 40 -8.07 -2.38 2.64
C LEU A 40 -8.89 -3.68 2.64
N GLU A 41 -9.41 -4.12 1.49
CA GLU A 41 -10.02 -5.45 1.36
C GLU A 41 -9.02 -6.57 1.65
N LEU A 42 -7.72 -6.31 1.52
CA LEU A 42 -6.64 -7.26 1.82
C LEU A 42 -6.15 -7.19 3.27
N ASP A 43 -6.65 -6.28 4.12
CA ASP A 43 -6.16 -6.06 5.50
C ASP A 43 -6.23 -7.34 6.36
N LYS A 44 -7.38 -8.02 6.34
CA LYS A 44 -7.55 -9.27 7.08
C LYS A 44 -6.52 -10.32 6.65
N LYS A 45 -6.32 -10.49 5.34
CA LYS A 45 -5.38 -11.44 4.75
C LYS A 45 -3.94 -11.09 5.13
N ALA A 46 -3.55 -9.81 5.05
CA ALA A 46 -2.22 -9.34 5.42
C ALA A 46 -1.90 -9.61 6.90
N LYS A 47 -2.86 -9.34 7.80
CA LYS A 47 -2.73 -9.63 9.24
C LYS A 47 -2.59 -11.12 9.53
N GLU A 48 -3.40 -11.97 8.89
CA GLU A 48 -3.31 -13.44 9.04
C GLU A 48 -1.96 -13.99 8.58
N LYS A 49 -1.35 -13.37 7.57
CA LYS A 49 -0.01 -13.72 7.06
C LYS A 49 1.14 -13.04 7.80
N ASN A 50 0.86 -12.17 8.76
CA ASN A 50 1.85 -11.30 9.43
C ASN A 50 2.71 -10.50 8.42
N VAL A 51 2.04 -9.95 7.40
CA VAL A 51 2.65 -9.16 6.32
C VAL A 51 2.28 -7.70 6.50
N THR A 52 3.25 -6.82 6.31
CA THR A 52 3.04 -5.37 6.18
C THR A 52 2.92 -4.98 4.71
N VAL A 53 1.84 -4.28 4.39
CA VAL A 53 1.54 -3.73 3.06
C VAL A 53 1.42 -2.22 3.20
N ILE A 54 2.16 -1.46 2.40
CA ILE A 54 2.00 -0.01 2.29
C ILE A 54 1.68 0.31 0.83
N THR A 55 0.46 0.79 0.56
CA THR A 55 0.02 1.19 -0.78
C THR A 55 0.14 2.69 -0.99
N ASP A 56 -0.19 3.14 -2.19
CA ASP A 56 -0.22 4.56 -2.55
C ASP A 56 1.10 5.28 -2.27
N CYS A 57 2.26 4.63 -2.39
CA CYS A 57 3.57 5.23 -2.12
C CYS A 57 4.09 6.07 -3.30
N GLY A 58 3.25 6.96 -3.83
CA GLY A 58 3.56 7.85 -4.95
C GLY A 58 3.64 9.33 -4.57
N VAL A 59 3.39 10.18 -5.56
CA VAL A 59 3.29 11.64 -5.36
C VAL A 59 1.92 12.01 -4.81
N ALA A 60 0.87 11.66 -5.56
CA ALA A 60 -0.52 11.81 -5.18
C ALA A 60 -1.35 10.69 -5.87
N PRO A 61 -1.89 9.71 -5.12
CA PRO A 61 -1.77 9.55 -3.67
C PRO A 61 -0.34 9.18 -3.22
N GLY A 62 -0.03 9.41 -1.94
CA GLY A 62 1.29 9.15 -1.33
C GLY A 62 1.85 10.32 -0.56
N MET A 63 2.80 11.06 -1.13
CA MET A 63 3.33 12.26 -0.49
C MET A 63 2.21 13.24 -0.11
N SER A 64 1.18 13.39 -0.95
CA SER A 64 -0.01 14.18 -0.61
C SER A 64 -0.67 13.71 0.68
N ASN A 65 -0.81 12.40 0.88
CA ASN A 65 -1.43 11.80 2.07
C ASN A 65 -0.53 11.95 3.29
N LEU A 66 0.78 11.74 3.14
CA LEU A 66 1.75 11.87 4.22
C LEU A 66 1.84 13.31 4.74
N ILE A 67 1.93 14.29 3.83
CA ILE A 67 1.98 15.71 4.18
C ILE A 67 0.67 16.15 4.85
N LEU A 68 -0.47 15.77 4.28
CA LEU A 68 -1.78 16.05 4.87
C LEU A 68 -1.92 15.43 6.27
N GLY A 69 -1.50 14.17 6.43
CA GLY A 69 -1.48 13.49 7.72
C GLY A 69 -0.61 14.22 8.75
N ARG A 70 0.58 14.69 8.36
CA ARG A 70 1.46 15.48 9.25
C ARG A 70 0.78 16.77 9.71
N PHE A 71 0.17 17.53 8.80
CA PHE A 71 -0.52 18.76 9.18
C PHE A 71 -1.75 18.48 10.04
N ASN A 72 -2.47 17.39 9.81
CA ASN A 72 -3.60 17.00 10.65
C ASN A 72 -3.20 16.73 12.12
N GLU A 73 -1.95 16.33 12.39
CA GLU A 73 -1.43 16.16 13.75
C GLU A 73 -1.03 17.49 14.42
N GLU A 74 -0.69 18.51 13.63
CA GLU A 74 -0.18 19.80 14.14
C GLU A 74 -1.22 20.92 14.15
N MET A 75 -2.24 20.80 13.29
CA MET A 75 -3.28 21.79 13.11
C MET A 75 -4.59 21.15 12.66
N LYS A 76 -5.72 21.81 12.95
CA LYS A 76 -7.01 21.37 12.46
C LYS A 76 -7.11 21.65 10.95
N VAL A 77 -7.03 20.62 10.14
CA VAL A 77 -7.29 20.71 8.69
C VAL A 77 -8.80 20.64 8.46
N GLN A 78 -9.33 21.56 7.65
CA GLN A 78 -10.74 21.51 7.23
C GLN A 78 -10.86 20.64 5.99
N SER A 79 -11.80 19.70 6.03
CA SER A 79 -12.18 18.82 4.91
C SER A 79 -13.25 19.45 4.04
#